data_AF-A0A3B3C8L0-F1
#
_entry.id   AF-A0A3B3C8L0-F1
#
_cell.length_a   1.000
_cell.length_b   1.000
_cell.length_c   1.000
_cell.angle_alpha   90.00
_cell.angle_beta   90.00
_cell.angle_gamma   90.00
#
_symmetry.space_group_name_H-M   'P 1'
#
loop_
_entity.id
_entity.type
_entity.pdbx_description
1 polymer ?
#
loop_
_entity_poly.entity_id
_entity_poly.type
_entity_poly.pdbx_seq_one_letter_code
_entity_poly.pdbx_strand_id
1 'polypeptide(L)'
;MMILWTSLLTVFCWCFTEAENTKLDRIERCQTTCSQGLSCRTKGEYWFPPACLEPSTDHQNTSVFQNISVSPVMKCEGKQKCKLNLRVKAVLELSEFIHGLSICTISAGMMRNCQKISFTKTSRTKMSGLQVTVDNDCTEVSPSQQVHITVKTIPEYCGIMWASNYHTPGCIMEDLRRNVPECITGRLSYITNPEMKELRINVSDMLENHTYHLRLCHKDYICVGTGASTQIKKEQPVKSAVLRYSQPLPCLCIEGWSAVVDAPRVQVCPFKDRLEELWSGITFDPLEEALLWEPACPVTAEAGLCEKREDGTCADLPHSSQIVSRGKLKFAKVDPRPQLCMKFTAGSQSWVRCPFGDGFKAWDVVVTSRQGHQDVQLVSQVPATFSVGLCGRSANATCQEDARNVVRVLNATNLTLTGSACSSCLQVKRQDVNYAATVVHCFEQCSQESQDWTWIVLPAAVCLSGIIIVNLVLHLLLTVYQRRKRERKLKQTDSTLDSVASTTQTQHVLRGSLFLTDSPQCRSNEKVNLISK
;
A
#
# COMPACT_ATOMS: atom_id res chain seq x y z
N MET A 1 -41.15 4.10 25.85
CA MET A 1 -39.72 4.50 25.96
C MET A 1 -39.26 4.97 24.58
N MET A 2 -39.02 6.28 24.36
CA MET A 2 -38.53 6.75 23.06
C MET A 2 -37.84 8.14 23.07
N ILE A 3 -37.26 8.56 24.21
CA ILE A 3 -36.59 9.86 24.37
C ILE A 3 -35.29 9.67 25.18
N LEU A 4 -34.24 9.10 24.56
CA LEU A 4 -32.92 8.94 25.22
C LEU A 4 -31.72 8.70 24.27
N TRP A 5 -31.87 8.91 22.96
CA TRP A 5 -30.86 8.54 21.95
C TRP A 5 -30.41 9.68 21.03
N THR A 6 -30.89 10.91 21.24
CA THR A 6 -30.55 12.09 20.42
C THR A 6 -29.51 13.03 21.03
N SER A 7 -29.13 12.81 22.29
CA SER A 7 -28.25 13.71 23.07
C SER A 7 -26.76 13.34 23.09
N LEU A 8 -26.36 12.23 22.46
CA LEU A 8 -24.96 11.75 22.48
C LEU A 8 -24.16 12.06 21.20
N LEU A 9 -24.82 12.56 20.14
CA LEU A 9 -24.23 12.75 18.81
C LEU A 9 -23.82 14.20 18.49
N THR A 10 -24.07 15.14 19.41
CA THR A 10 -23.80 16.59 19.22
C THR A 10 -22.57 17.11 19.96
N VAL A 11 -21.90 16.28 20.78
CA VAL A 11 -20.76 16.68 21.62
C VAL A 11 -19.40 16.36 20.99
N PHE A 12 -19.35 15.42 20.02
CA PHE A 12 -18.10 14.89 19.44
C PHE A 12 -17.64 15.56 18.13
N CYS A 13 -17.94 16.85 17.93
CA CYS A 13 -17.55 17.58 16.70
C CYS A 13 -16.78 18.90 16.95
N TRP A 14 -16.59 19.34 18.20
CA TRP A 14 -15.88 20.58 18.54
C TRP A 14 -14.47 20.31 19.08
N CYS A 15 -13.70 19.49 18.34
CA CYS A 15 -12.26 19.26 18.59
C CYS A 15 -11.44 19.27 17.28
N PHE A 16 -11.89 20.03 16.27
CA PHE A 16 -10.94 20.70 15.40
C PHE A 16 -10.43 21.92 16.17
N THR A 17 -9.16 21.90 16.55
CA THR A 17 -8.48 23.13 16.96
C THR A 17 -8.61 24.13 15.84
N GLU A 18 -9.18 25.31 16.11
CA GLU A 18 -9.01 26.44 15.20
C GLU A 18 -7.51 26.63 15.01
N ALA A 19 -7.05 26.51 13.76
CA ALA A 19 -5.67 26.84 13.41
C ALA A 19 -5.56 28.36 13.52
N GLU A 20 -5.24 28.83 14.74
CA GLU A 20 -5.30 30.22 15.15
C GLU A 20 -4.61 31.09 14.09
N ASN A 21 -5.40 31.88 13.38
CA ASN A 21 -5.02 32.44 12.07
C ASN A 21 -4.19 33.71 12.26
N THR A 22 -3.07 33.52 12.98
CA THR A 22 -2.15 34.49 13.56
C THR A 22 -1.30 35.16 12.49
N LYS A 23 -1.97 35.90 11.62
CA LYS A 23 -1.36 36.85 10.68
C LYS A 23 -0.43 37.79 11.45
N LEU A 24 0.84 37.86 11.05
CA LEU A 24 1.81 38.71 11.73
C LEU A 24 1.45 40.19 11.58
N ASP A 25 1.73 40.95 12.64
CA ASP A 25 1.83 42.41 12.62
C ASP A 25 2.60 42.87 11.37
N ARG A 26 2.04 43.83 10.63
CA ARG A 26 2.67 44.41 9.45
C ARG A 26 3.31 45.75 9.77
N ILE A 27 4.49 45.97 9.22
CA ILE A 27 5.20 47.26 9.27
C ILE A 27 5.50 47.74 7.84
N GLU A 28 5.22 49.02 7.57
CA GLU A 28 5.53 49.64 6.27
C GLU A 28 7.03 49.89 6.13
N ARG A 29 7.64 50.38 7.22
CA ARG A 29 9.06 50.68 7.35
C ARG A 29 9.54 50.25 8.72
N CYS A 30 10.80 49.83 8.80
CA CYS A 30 11.51 49.67 10.05
C CYS A 30 11.74 51.04 10.72
N GLN A 31 11.44 51.15 12.01
CA GLN A 31 11.64 52.37 12.79
C GLN A 31 11.87 52.08 14.27
N THR A 32 12.71 52.91 14.91
CA THR A 32 12.81 52.96 16.37
C THR A 32 11.88 54.06 16.88
N THR A 33 10.97 53.72 17.80
CA THR A 33 10.13 54.70 18.49
C THR A 33 10.47 54.74 19.98
N CYS A 34 10.23 55.89 20.61
CA CYS A 34 10.53 56.13 22.01
C CYS A 34 9.35 56.85 22.68
N SER A 35 9.17 56.63 23.98
CA SER A 35 8.10 57.24 24.78
C SER A 35 8.10 58.77 24.69
N GLN A 36 6.91 59.38 24.76
CA GLN A 36 6.71 60.82 24.61
C GLN A 36 7.65 61.63 25.53
N GLY A 37 8.41 62.57 24.96
CA GLY A 37 9.42 63.36 25.66
C GLY A 37 10.85 62.80 25.59
N LEU A 38 11.04 61.53 25.20
CA LEU A 38 12.36 60.93 24.99
C LEU A 38 12.81 61.06 23.52
N SER A 39 13.75 61.99 23.27
CA SER A 39 14.35 62.18 21.94
C SER A 39 15.49 61.18 21.72
N CYS A 40 15.24 60.23 20.82
CA CYS A 40 16.14 59.15 20.46
C CYS A 40 16.83 59.39 19.10
N ARG A 41 18.08 58.94 18.97
CA ARG A 41 18.82 58.89 17.70
C ARG A 41 19.47 57.52 17.50
N THR A 42 19.16 56.87 16.39
CA THR A 42 19.69 55.56 16.01
C THR A 42 21.03 55.67 15.29
N LYS A 43 21.91 54.70 15.50
CA LYS A 43 23.11 54.43 14.70
C LYS A 43 23.38 52.93 14.66
N GLY A 44 23.84 52.40 13.52
CA GLY A 44 24.45 51.07 13.47
C GLY A 44 25.77 51.05 14.25
N GLU A 45 26.04 49.97 14.95
CA GLU A 45 27.28 49.77 15.70
C GLU A 45 28.24 48.87 14.92
N TYR A 46 29.34 49.44 14.44
CA TYR A 46 30.40 48.71 13.75
C TYR A 46 31.62 48.52 14.66
N TRP A 47 31.82 47.25 15.02
CA TRP A 47 33.01 46.67 15.68
C TRP A 47 33.38 47.13 17.10
N PHE A 48 33.99 46.18 17.83
CA PHE A 48 34.58 46.27 19.16
C PHE A 48 33.81 47.14 20.19
N PRO A 49 32.82 46.56 20.91
CA PRO A 49 32.29 47.24 22.09
C PRO A 49 33.43 47.48 23.10
N PRO A 50 33.48 48.65 23.75
CA PRO A 50 34.45 48.91 24.80
C PRO A 50 34.21 47.98 26.00
N ALA A 51 35.22 47.85 26.87
CA ALA A 51 35.05 47.18 28.15
C ALA A 51 33.88 47.82 28.95
N CYS A 52 33.13 46.98 29.68
CA CYS A 52 32.03 47.48 30.50
C CYS A 52 32.57 48.34 31.66
N LEU A 53 31.80 49.34 32.06
CA LEU A 53 32.08 50.19 33.21
C LEU A 53 31.52 49.53 34.48
N GLU A 54 32.26 49.58 35.58
CA GLU A 54 31.71 49.21 36.88
C GLU A 54 30.67 50.26 37.32
N PRO A 55 29.48 49.85 37.80
CA PRO A 55 28.50 50.77 38.35
C PRO A 55 28.99 51.33 39.70
N SER A 56 28.60 52.57 40.01
CA SER A 56 28.87 53.18 41.33
C SER A 56 28.20 52.37 42.44
N THR A 57 28.83 52.37 43.63
CA THR A 57 28.42 51.56 44.80
C THR A 57 26.99 51.81 45.30
N ASP A 58 26.40 52.94 44.92
CA ASP A 58 25.05 53.37 45.31
C ASP A 58 23.93 52.68 44.49
N HIS A 59 24.28 51.94 43.42
CA HIS A 59 23.32 51.46 42.40
C HIS A 59 23.45 49.95 42.06
N GLN A 60 24.06 49.13 42.91
CA GLN A 60 24.33 47.71 42.61
C GLN A 60 23.09 46.79 42.57
N ASN A 61 21.91 47.26 43.01
CA ASN A 61 20.71 46.43 43.21
C ASN A 61 19.45 46.84 42.40
N THR A 62 19.52 47.85 41.52
CA THR A 62 18.34 48.31 40.75
C THR A 62 18.23 47.66 39.38
N SER A 63 17.10 46.98 39.12
CA SER A 63 16.78 46.35 37.84
C SER A 63 16.40 47.38 36.78
N VAL A 64 17.41 47.97 36.13
CA VAL A 64 17.25 48.99 35.07
C VAL A 64 16.24 48.57 34.00
N PHE A 65 16.27 47.30 33.58
CA PHE A 65 15.30 46.72 32.66
C PHE A 65 14.11 46.14 33.44
N GLN A 66 12.95 46.80 33.33
CA GLN A 66 11.73 46.42 34.03
C GLN A 66 10.94 45.35 33.27
N ASN A 67 10.86 45.45 31.93
CA ASN A 67 10.26 44.44 31.07
C ASN A 67 10.83 44.55 29.64
N ILE A 68 11.19 43.42 29.01
CA ILE A 68 11.57 43.37 27.60
C ILE A 68 10.75 42.27 26.92
N SER A 69 9.99 42.65 25.90
CA SER A 69 9.26 41.71 25.05
C SER A 69 9.84 41.68 23.62
N VAL A 70 9.74 40.51 23.00
CA VAL A 70 10.18 40.25 21.62
C VAL A 70 9.03 39.61 20.87
N SER A 71 8.64 40.18 19.73
CA SER A 71 7.61 39.62 18.85
C SER A 71 8.03 39.62 17.38
N PRO A 72 7.50 38.70 16.56
CA PRO A 72 7.79 38.65 15.13
C PRO A 72 6.84 39.58 14.39
N VAL A 73 7.39 40.40 13.48
CA VAL A 73 6.62 41.34 12.64
C VAL A 73 7.09 41.20 11.20
N MET A 74 6.24 41.52 10.23
CA MET A 74 6.55 41.30 8.82
C MET A 74 6.55 42.63 8.05
N LYS A 75 7.70 42.99 7.48
CA LYS A 75 7.84 44.12 6.56
C LYS A 75 7.48 43.66 5.15
N CYS A 76 6.58 44.36 4.45
CA CYS A 76 6.16 44.00 3.09
C CYS A 76 6.39 45.14 2.10
N GLU A 77 7.20 44.90 1.08
CA GLU A 77 7.45 45.83 -0.04
C GLU A 77 6.50 45.56 -1.22
N GLY A 78 5.73 44.47 -1.16
CA GLY A 78 4.70 44.10 -2.12
C GLY A 78 4.20 42.68 -1.90
N LYS A 79 3.28 42.23 -2.76
CA LYS A 79 2.81 40.83 -2.79
C LYS A 79 3.99 39.89 -2.99
N GLN A 80 4.08 38.83 -2.17
CA GLN A 80 5.21 37.87 -2.15
C GLN A 80 6.61 38.50 -1.96
N LYS A 81 6.68 39.75 -1.46
CA LYS A 81 7.93 40.48 -1.21
C LYS A 81 7.96 40.98 0.23
N CYS A 82 7.83 40.06 1.16
CA CYS A 82 7.90 40.35 2.58
C CYS A 82 9.13 39.71 3.24
N LYS A 83 9.65 40.38 4.26
CA LYS A 83 10.76 39.97 5.13
C LYS A 83 10.25 39.82 6.56
N LEU A 84 10.86 38.90 7.31
CA LEU A 84 10.57 38.71 8.73
C LEU A 84 11.52 39.57 9.57
N ASN A 85 10.97 40.31 10.51
CA ASN A 85 11.69 41.18 11.43
C ASN A 85 11.32 40.80 12.88
N LEU A 86 12.20 41.10 13.82
CA LEU A 86 11.90 41.10 15.25
C LEU A 86 11.66 42.52 15.74
N ARG A 87 10.51 42.72 16.41
CA ARG A 87 10.24 43.88 17.25
C ARG A 87 10.75 43.57 18.66
N VAL A 88 11.70 44.39 19.14
CA VAL A 88 12.20 44.35 20.51
C VAL A 88 11.70 45.60 21.23
N LYS A 89 10.85 45.41 22.24
CA LYS A 89 10.27 46.48 23.05
C LYS A 89 10.82 46.41 24.46
N ALA A 90 11.64 47.39 24.81
CA ALA A 90 12.28 47.52 26.11
C ALA A 90 11.61 48.62 26.96
N VAL A 91 11.15 48.25 28.14
CA VAL A 91 10.73 49.16 29.21
C VAL A 91 11.86 49.21 30.24
N LEU A 92 12.41 50.40 30.46
CA LEU A 92 13.48 50.64 31.42
C LEU A 92 13.16 51.84 32.30
N GLU A 93 13.77 51.87 33.47
CA GLU A 93 13.81 53.04 34.34
C GLU A 93 14.99 53.93 33.94
N LEU A 94 14.73 55.19 33.59
CA LEU A 94 15.77 56.07 33.08
C LEU A 94 16.52 56.77 34.23
N SER A 95 17.85 56.71 34.18
CA SER A 95 18.74 57.50 35.04
C SER A 95 19.59 58.43 34.17
N GLU A 96 20.06 59.57 34.71
CA GLU A 96 20.91 60.51 33.95
C GLU A 96 22.14 59.83 33.34
N PHE A 97 22.72 58.83 34.03
CA PHE A 97 23.88 58.06 33.58
C PHE A 97 23.59 57.16 32.36
N ILE A 98 22.34 56.83 32.07
CA ILE A 98 21.95 55.99 30.93
C ILE A 98 21.84 56.85 29.68
N HIS A 99 22.90 56.89 28.87
CA HIS A 99 23.01 57.64 27.62
C HIS A 99 22.23 57.01 26.45
N GLY A 100 21.74 55.77 26.58
CA GLY A 100 21.03 55.06 25.53
C GLY A 100 20.92 53.55 25.78
N LEU A 101 20.54 52.82 24.74
CA LEU A 101 20.54 51.35 24.66
C LEU A 101 21.33 50.86 23.45
N SER A 102 22.01 49.71 23.54
CA SER A 102 22.39 48.92 22.36
C SER A 102 21.58 47.63 22.35
N ILE A 103 20.89 47.38 21.24
CA ILE A 103 20.17 46.12 20.98
C ILE A 103 21.01 45.33 19.99
N CYS A 104 21.48 44.16 20.40
CA CYS A 104 22.30 43.27 19.60
C CYS A 104 21.61 41.94 19.35
N THR A 105 21.80 41.36 18.17
CA THR A 105 21.43 39.98 17.85
C THR A 105 22.61 39.21 17.30
N ILE A 106 22.64 37.91 17.59
CA ILE A 106 23.61 36.95 17.08
C ILE A 106 22.94 35.60 16.82
N SER A 107 23.29 34.96 15.71
CA SER A 107 22.79 33.65 15.30
C SER A 107 23.93 32.85 14.67
N ALA A 108 23.77 31.52 14.58
CA ALA A 108 24.82 30.65 14.06
C ALA A 108 25.19 31.02 12.61
N GLY A 109 26.49 31.21 12.34
CA GLY A 109 27.02 31.56 11.02
C GLY A 109 26.88 33.04 10.61
N MET A 110 26.23 33.89 11.42
CA MET A 110 26.09 35.33 11.12
C MET A 110 26.95 36.19 12.03
N MET A 111 27.41 37.34 11.52
CA MET A 111 28.06 38.37 12.35
C MET A 111 27.03 38.99 13.31
N ARG A 112 27.47 39.36 14.52
CA ARG A 112 26.63 40.07 15.49
C ARG A 112 26.18 41.41 14.89
N ASN A 113 24.87 41.60 14.78
CA ASN A 113 24.26 42.86 14.36
C ASN A 113 23.91 43.68 15.62
N CYS A 114 24.26 44.96 15.68
CA CYS A 114 24.02 45.82 16.85
C CYS A 114 23.52 47.21 16.43
N GLN A 115 22.48 47.69 17.12
CA GLN A 115 21.85 48.98 16.87
C GLN A 115 21.86 49.82 18.16
N LYS A 116 22.62 50.92 18.12
CA LYS A 116 22.68 51.90 19.20
C LYS A 116 21.54 52.91 19.09
N ILE A 117 20.83 53.12 20.20
CA ILE A 117 19.71 54.03 20.36
C ILE A 117 20.10 55.02 21.45
N SER A 118 20.54 56.21 21.05
CA SER A 118 21.12 57.23 21.94
C SER A 118 20.09 58.30 22.34
N PHE A 119 20.12 58.72 23.62
CA PHE A 119 19.18 59.70 24.19
C PHE A 119 19.82 61.09 24.34
N THR A 120 19.10 62.15 23.97
CA THR A 120 19.58 63.53 24.16
C THR A 120 19.74 63.87 25.65
N LYS A 121 20.71 64.73 26.00
CA LYS A 121 20.91 65.14 27.41
C LYS A 121 19.65 65.79 28.01
N THR A 122 18.95 66.62 27.23
CA THR A 122 17.70 67.28 27.66
C THR A 122 16.56 66.32 27.94
N SER A 123 16.43 65.22 27.18
CA SER A 123 15.46 64.18 27.51
C SER A 123 15.88 63.36 28.72
N ARG A 124 17.18 63.08 28.91
CA ARG A 124 17.67 62.36 30.09
C ARG A 124 17.39 63.12 31.40
N THR A 125 17.74 64.40 31.46
CA THR A 125 17.47 65.22 32.66
C THR A 125 15.97 65.42 32.92
N LYS A 126 15.13 65.43 31.88
CA LYS A 126 13.67 65.59 32.02
C LYS A 126 12.95 64.30 32.43
N MET A 127 13.46 63.13 32.03
CA MET A 127 12.81 61.83 32.22
C MET A 127 13.51 60.94 33.26
N SER A 128 14.49 61.47 34.00
CA SER A 128 15.19 60.72 35.05
C SER A 128 14.21 60.32 36.18
N GLY A 129 14.30 59.07 36.65
CA GLY A 129 13.37 58.48 37.61
C GLY A 129 12.01 58.07 37.02
N LEU A 130 11.82 58.19 35.70
CA LEU A 130 10.59 57.74 35.02
C LEU A 130 10.86 56.46 34.22
N GLN A 131 9.83 55.61 34.13
CA GLN A 131 9.83 54.49 33.19
C GLN A 131 9.65 55.02 31.76
N VAL A 132 10.56 54.62 30.88
CA VAL A 132 10.55 54.95 29.45
C VAL A 132 10.47 53.68 28.62
N THR A 133 9.86 53.80 27.44
CA THR A 133 9.75 52.68 26.48
C THR A 133 10.54 53.00 25.24
N VAL A 134 11.31 52.02 24.76
CA VAL A 134 11.99 52.03 23.47
C VAL A 134 11.52 50.81 22.69
N ASP A 135 11.01 51.02 21.49
CA ASP A 135 10.46 49.97 20.62
C ASP A 135 11.21 50.00 19.29
N ASN A 136 11.74 48.86 18.84
CA ASN A 136 12.59 48.76 17.66
C ASN A 136 12.27 47.52 16.83
N ASP A 137 11.81 47.71 15.59
CA ASP A 137 11.44 46.64 14.65
C ASP A 137 12.39 46.50 13.43
N CYS A 138 13.59 47.05 13.53
CA CYS A 138 14.59 47.05 12.45
C CYS A 138 15.36 45.73 12.26
N THR A 139 15.20 44.74 13.15
CA THR A 139 16.04 43.54 13.16
C THR A 139 15.51 42.48 12.19
N GLU A 140 16.01 42.45 10.96
CA GLU A 140 15.70 41.39 9.97
C GLU A 140 16.24 40.01 10.43
N VAL A 141 15.45 38.95 10.20
CA VAL A 141 15.74 37.55 10.57
C VAL A 141 15.14 36.58 9.54
N SER A 142 15.70 35.38 9.41
CA SER A 142 15.11 34.31 8.56
C SER A 142 14.08 33.46 9.33
N PRO A 143 13.12 32.81 8.65
CA PRO A 143 12.20 31.85 9.28
C PRO A 143 12.93 30.65 9.91
N SER A 144 12.37 30.09 11.00
CA SER A 144 12.97 28.99 11.78
C SER A 144 14.42 29.23 12.27
N GLN A 145 14.92 30.47 12.27
CA GLN A 145 16.19 30.85 12.84
C GLN A 145 16.13 30.84 14.38
N GLN A 146 17.21 30.40 15.03
CA GLN A 146 17.46 30.64 16.45
C GLN A 146 18.38 31.86 16.59
N VAL A 147 17.92 32.85 17.35
CA VAL A 147 18.58 34.15 17.53
C VAL A 147 18.76 34.41 19.02
N HIS A 148 19.99 34.63 19.45
CA HIS A 148 20.27 35.17 20.77
C HIS A 148 20.21 36.71 20.70
N ILE A 149 19.43 37.31 21.60
CA ILE A 149 19.15 38.74 21.65
C ILE A 149 19.73 39.27 22.95
N THR A 150 20.47 40.38 22.89
CA THR A 150 21.03 41.05 24.07
C THR A 150 20.64 42.52 24.02
N VAL A 151 20.10 43.04 25.13
CA VAL A 151 19.81 44.47 25.32
C VAL A 151 20.72 44.99 26.43
N LYS A 152 21.49 46.04 26.13
CA LYS A 152 22.44 46.66 27.04
C LYS A 152 22.23 48.15 27.14
N THR A 153 22.67 48.74 28.23
CA THR A 153 22.79 50.20 28.39
C THR A 153 23.93 50.78 27.54
N ILE A 154 23.88 52.09 27.30
CA ILE A 154 25.00 52.90 26.81
C ILE A 154 25.30 53.95 27.90
N PRO A 155 26.55 54.11 28.38
CA PRO A 155 27.65 53.16 28.21
C PRO A 155 27.27 51.78 28.77
N GLU A 156 27.99 50.73 28.35
CA GLU A 156 27.73 49.38 28.86
C GLU A 156 28.22 49.27 30.31
N TYR A 157 27.32 48.97 31.24
CA TYR A 157 27.66 48.72 32.65
C TYR A 157 27.76 47.22 32.94
N CYS A 158 28.79 46.81 33.68
CA CYS A 158 29.01 45.41 34.02
C CYS A 158 27.83 44.86 34.84
N GLY A 159 27.34 43.67 34.48
CA GLY A 159 26.15 43.04 35.08
C GLY A 159 24.80 43.60 34.61
N ILE A 160 24.72 44.83 34.06
CA ILE A 160 23.46 45.47 33.66
C ILE A 160 23.15 45.18 32.19
N MET A 161 22.67 43.95 31.92
CA MET A 161 22.16 43.55 30.61
C MET A 161 20.98 42.58 30.72
N TRP A 162 20.13 42.57 29.70
CA TRP A 162 19.14 41.52 29.48
C TRP A 162 19.56 40.67 28.28
N ALA A 163 19.35 39.36 28.36
CA ALA A 163 19.66 38.43 27.28
C ALA A 163 18.61 37.31 27.20
N SER A 164 18.25 36.90 25.99
CA SER A 164 17.31 35.79 25.78
C SER A 164 17.54 35.08 24.44
N ASN A 165 17.09 33.83 24.36
CA ASN A 165 17.07 33.05 23.13
C ASN A 165 15.66 33.10 22.53
N TYR A 166 15.55 33.56 21.29
CA TYR A 166 14.30 33.60 20.54
C TYR A 166 14.36 32.64 19.34
N HIS A 167 13.28 31.90 19.10
CA HIS A 167 13.12 31.09 17.89
C HIS A 167 12.03 31.72 17.02
N THR A 168 12.41 32.11 15.80
CA THR A 168 11.49 32.76 14.87
C THR A 168 10.45 31.78 14.33
N PRO A 169 9.21 32.22 14.00
CA PRO A 169 8.22 31.35 13.37
C PRO A 169 8.75 30.74 12.06
N GLY A 170 8.43 29.47 11.82
CA GLY A 170 8.87 28.72 10.65
C GLY A 170 7.87 28.73 9.50
N CYS A 171 8.34 28.33 8.30
CA CYS A 171 7.55 28.23 7.07
C CYS A 171 6.41 27.19 7.08
N ILE A 172 5.99 26.69 8.24
CA ILE A 172 4.73 25.96 8.43
C ILE A 172 3.55 26.96 8.43
N MET A 173 3.76 28.16 8.97
CA MET A 173 2.73 29.19 9.16
C MET A 173 2.26 29.77 7.81
N GLU A 174 0.95 29.67 7.54
CA GLU A 174 0.35 30.03 6.24
C GLU A 174 0.61 31.49 5.82
N ASP A 175 0.68 32.43 6.76
CA ASP A 175 0.98 33.84 6.46
C ASP A 175 2.42 34.03 5.94
N LEU A 176 3.40 33.30 6.48
CA LEU A 176 4.76 33.28 5.94
C LEU A 176 4.80 32.61 4.56
N ARG A 177 4.15 31.45 4.40
CA ARG A 177 4.08 30.67 3.15
C ARG A 177 3.48 31.42 1.96
N ARG A 178 2.73 32.49 2.19
CA ARG A 178 2.07 33.30 1.16
C ARG A 178 2.82 34.59 0.83
N ASN A 179 3.74 35.03 1.70
CA ASN A 179 4.29 36.40 1.66
C ASN A 179 5.83 36.48 1.67
N VAL A 180 6.52 35.53 2.30
CA VAL A 180 7.99 35.53 2.45
C VAL A 180 8.63 34.61 1.41
N PRO A 181 9.52 35.09 0.52
CA PRO A 181 10.14 34.29 -0.56
C PRO A 181 10.75 32.96 -0.10
N GLU A 182 11.48 32.96 1.02
CA GLU A 182 12.11 31.78 1.64
C GLU A 182 11.09 30.68 2.05
N CYS A 183 9.80 31.02 2.17
CA CYS A 183 8.72 30.07 2.48
C CYS A 183 7.81 29.74 1.28
N ILE A 184 7.96 30.42 0.13
CA ILE A 184 7.06 30.26 -1.02
C ILE A 184 7.53 29.10 -1.91
N THR A 185 7.11 27.89 -1.53
CA THR A 185 7.32 26.66 -2.31
C THR A 185 6.42 26.55 -3.55
N GLY A 186 5.33 27.30 -3.59
CA GLY A 186 4.14 26.94 -4.38
C GLY A 186 3.37 25.75 -3.78
N ARG A 187 2.16 25.50 -4.29
CA ARG A 187 1.34 24.31 -4.03
C ARG A 187 1.21 23.49 -5.30
N LEU A 188 1.30 22.17 -5.16
CA LEU A 188 1.09 21.22 -6.23
C LEU A 188 -0.28 20.55 -6.06
N SER A 189 -1.10 20.59 -7.11
CA SER A 189 -2.27 19.73 -7.27
C SER A 189 -2.05 18.86 -8.50
N TYR A 190 -2.57 17.62 -8.50
CA TYR A 190 -2.26 16.66 -9.56
C TYR A 190 -3.48 15.80 -9.91
N ILE A 191 -3.49 15.29 -11.13
CA ILE A 191 -4.44 14.31 -11.66
C ILE A 191 -3.62 13.19 -12.31
N THR A 192 -3.89 11.96 -11.93
CA THR A 192 -3.22 10.75 -12.46
C THR A 192 -4.00 10.19 -13.64
N ASN A 193 -3.31 9.87 -14.74
CA ASN A 193 -3.80 9.03 -15.83
C ASN A 193 -3.03 7.70 -15.81
N PRO A 194 -3.61 6.60 -15.28
CA PRO A 194 -2.94 5.30 -15.21
C PRO A 194 -2.63 4.67 -16.56
N GLU A 195 -3.52 4.83 -17.55
CA GLU A 195 -3.43 4.19 -18.87
C GLU A 195 -2.21 4.70 -19.65
N MET A 196 -2.06 6.03 -19.71
CA MET A 196 -0.94 6.70 -20.37
C MET A 196 0.31 6.80 -19.48
N LYS A 197 0.22 6.39 -18.21
CA LYS A 197 1.21 6.59 -17.14
C LYS A 197 1.67 8.05 -17.00
N GLU A 198 0.71 8.95 -16.91
CA GLU A 198 0.94 10.40 -16.82
C GLU A 198 0.43 11.00 -15.52
N LEU A 199 1.14 12.00 -15.01
CA LEU A 199 0.71 12.91 -13.95
C LEU A 199 0.54 14.30 -14.58
N ARG A 200 -0.68 14.82 -14.64
CA ARG A 200 -0.93 16.24 -14.93
C ARG A 200 -0.85 17.02 -13.63
N ILE A 201 0.10 17.93 -13.52
CA ILE A 201 0.33 18.77 -12.33
C ILE A 201 -0.07 20.21 -12.64
N ASN A 202 -0.85 20.83 -11.74
CA ASN A 202 -1.12 22.26 -11.73
C ASN A 202 -0.44 22.89 -10.50
N VAL A 203 0.21 24.03 -10.69
CA VAL A 203 0.96 24.77 -9.67
C VAL A 203 0.22 26.06 -9.32
N SER A 204 -0.10 26.26 -8.04
CA SER A 204 -0.58 27.55 -7.52
C SER A 204 0.41 28.12 -6.50
N ASP A 205 0.17 29.35 -6.04
CA ASP A 205 0.92 30.02 -4.96
C ASP A 205 2.45 30.10 -5.17
N MET A 206 2.97 29.88 -6.38
CA MET A 206 4.39 30.02 -6.74
C MET A 206 4.82 31.50 -6.81
N LEU A 207 6.12 31.77 -6.82
CA LEU A 207 6.64 33.13 -7.00
C LEU A 207 6.31 33.68 -8.39
N GLU A 208 5.44 34.69 -8.47
CA GLU A 208 4.83 35.19 -9.72
C GLU A 208 5.82 35.58 -10.81
N ASN A 209 6.99 36.11 -10.43
CA ASN A 209 7.99 36.64 -11.35
C ASN A 209 9.09 35.64 -11.76
N HIS A 210 8.99 34.37 -11.36
CA HIS A 210 10.00 33.34 -11.60
C HIS A 210 9.48 32.17 -12.42
N THR A 211 10.37 31.52 -13.18
CA THR A 211 10.14 30.19 -13.73
C THR A 211 9.98 29.18 -12.59
N TYR A 212 9.22 28.12 -12.78
CA TYR A 212 9.02 27.06 -11.80
C TYR A 212 9.51 25.71 -12.36
N HIS A 213 10.32 24.99 -11.60
CA HIS A 213 10.81 23.67 -11.95
C HIS A 213 9.87 22.60 -11.41
N LEU A 214 9.65 21.54 -12.19
CA LEU A 214 8.98 20.31 -11.77
C LEU A 214 9.82 19.10 -12.19
N ARG A 215 9.93 18.10 -11.34
CA ARG A 215 10.47 16.77 -11.70
C ARG A 215 9.73 15.66 -10.97
N LEU A 216 9.88 14.45 -11.48
CA LEU A 216 9.66 13.25 -10.66
C LEU A 216 10.97 12.88 -9.95
N CYS A 217 10.84 12.30 -8.77
CA CYS A 217 11.96 11.80 -7.98
C CYS A 217 11.54 10.62 -7.10
N HIS A 218 12.46 9.71 -6.83
CA HIS A 218 12.29 8.68 -5.80
C HIS A 218 12.68 9.28 -4.46
N LYS A 219 11.72 9.30 -3.53
CA LYS A 219 11.89 9.82 -2.18
C LYS A 219 12.45 8.77 -1.23
N ASP A 220 13.63 9.07 -0.72
CA ASP A 220 14.22 8.44 0.44
C ASP A 220 14.45 9.51 1.52
N TYR A 221 15.62 9.59 2.18
CA TYR A 221 16.03 10.74 3.00
C TYR A 221 16.06 12.04 2.18
N ILE A 222 16.42 11.94 0.91
CA ILE A 222 16.37 13.00 -0.11
C ILE A 222 15.60 12.50 -1.34
N CYS A 223 15.13 13.41 -2.20
CA CYS A 223 14.42 13.02 -3.42
C CYS A 223 15.36 12.99 -4.63
N VAL A 224 15.70 11.78 -5.07
CA VAL A 224 16.63 11.52 -6.19
C VAL A 224 15.85 11.59 -7.50
N GLY A 225 16.18 12.57 -8.35
CA GLY A 225 15.43 12.86 -9.58
C GLY A 225 15.50 11.73 -10.61
N THR A 226 14.36 11.38 -11.23
CA THR A 226 14.26 10.31 -12.24
C THR A 226 14.72 10.75 -13.63
N GLY A 227 15.68 11.68 -13.72
CA GLY A 227 16.09 12.35 -14.95
C GLY A 227 15.65 13.82 -15.05
N ALA A 228 15.15 14.22 -16.21
CA ALA A 228 14.95 15.62 -16.59
C ALA A 228 13.84 16.35 -15.80
N SER A 229 14.06 17.65 -15.55
CA SER A 229 13.04 18.55 -14.98
C SER A 229 12.33 19.36 -16.07
N THR A 230 11.00 19.41 -16.02
CA THR A 230 10.19 20.35 -16.81
C THR A 230 10.23 21.75 -16.18
N GLN A 231 10.13 22.80 -17.01
CA GLN A 231 10.07 24.19 -16.57
C GLN A 231 8.76 24.85 -17.02
N ILE A 232 8.00 25.37 -16.06
CA ILE A 232 6.82 26.23 -16.29
C ILE A 232 7.32 27.68 -16.28
N LYS A 233 7.18 28.37 -17.42
CA LYS A 233 7.65 29.76 -17.56
C LYS A 233 6.72 30.75 -16.86
N LYS A 234 7.27 31.88 -16.38
CA LYS A 234 6.48 32.92 -15.69
C LYS A 234 5.40 33.55 -16.58
N GLU A 235 5.61 33.59 -17.90
CA GLU A 235 4.69 34.15 -18.89
C GLU A 235 3.51 33.21 -19.25
N GLN A 236 3.58 31.91 -18.94
CA GLN A 236 2.52 30.97 -19.31
C GLN A 236 1.23 31.23 -18.52
N PRO A 237 0.05 31.38 -19.17
CA PRO A 237 -1.20 31.71 -18.48
C PRO A 237 -1.72 30.54 -17.61
N VAL A 238 -1.49 29.30 -18.06
CA VAL A 238 -1.80 28.10 -17.29
C VAL A 238 -0.52 27.55 -16.68
N LYS A 239 -0.44 27.50 -15.34
CA LYS A 239 0.69 26.95 -14.60
C LYS A 239 0.55 25.43 -14.46
N SER A 240 0.71 24.70 -15.56
CA SER A 240 0.57 23.23 -15.57
C SER A 240 1.65 22.53 -16.39
N ALA A 241 1.99 21.31 -16.00
CA ALA A 241 2.84 20.40 -16.75
C ALA A 241 2.27 18.97 -16.76
N VAL A 242 2.78 18.13 -17.67
CA VAL A 242 2.53 16.68 -17.67
C VAL A 242 3.86 15.97 -17.53
N LEU A 243 3.97 15.05 -16.57
CA LEU A 243 5.15 14.21 -16.34
C LEU A 243 4.78 12.73 -16.55
N ARG A 244 5.65 11.97 -17.22
CA ARG A 244 5.46 10.52 -17.46
C ARG A 244 6.22 9.70 -16.44
N TYR A 245 5.65 8.57 -16.03
CA TYR A 245 6.28 7.62 -15.11
C TYR A 245 6.33 6.20 -15.69
N SER A 246 7.31 5.40 -15.25
CA SER A 246 7.47 3.99 -15.66
C SER A 246 6.56 3.04 -14.86
N GLN A 247 6.55 3.21 -13.54
CA GLN A 247 5.79 2.43 -12.55
C GLN A 247 5.25 3.37 -11.46
N PRO A 248 4.02 3.17 -10.94
CA PRO A 248 3.41 4.03 -9.93
C PRO A 248 3.88 3.66 -8.51
N LEU A 249 5.20 3.75 -8.27
CA LEU A 249 5.84 3.27 -7.04
C LEU A 249 5.55 4.19 -5.82
N PRO A 250 5.37 3.65 -4.61
CA PRO A 250 5.14 4.43 -3.36
C PRO A 250 6.09 5.60 -3.08
N CYS A 251 7.38 5.46 -3.38
CA CYS A 251 8.36 6.54 -3.21
C CYS A 251 8.42 7.52 -4.39
N LEU A 252 7.66 7.31 -5.47
CA LEU A 252 7.64 8.21 -6.60
C LEU A 252 6.85 9.48 -6.25
N CYS A 253 7.56 10.59 -6.16
CA CYS A 253 7.02 11.89 -5.79
C CYS A 253 7.26 12.93 -6.89
N ILE A 254 6.34 13.88 -6.98
CA ILE A 254 6.50 15.13 -7.72
C ILE A 254 7.24 16.10 -6.79
N GLU A 255 8.33 16.69 -7.27
CA GLU A 255 9.03 17.79 -6.58
C GLU A 255 8.96 19.07 -7.41
N GLY A 256 8.65 20.20 -6.75
CA GLY A 256 8.56 21.52 -7.37
C GLY A 256 9.28 22.60 -6.57
N TRP A 257 9.86 23.58 -7.28
CA TRP A 257 10.51 24.77 -6.69
C TRP A 257 10.59 25.93 -7.68
N SER A 258 10.60 27.17 -7.15
CA SER A 258 10.83 28.38 -7.96
C SER A 258 12.28 28.48 -8.42
N ALA A 259 12.54 29.04 -9.60
CA ALA A 259 13.88 29.22 -10.17
C ALA A 259 14.66 30.39 -9.49
N VAL A 260 15.03 30.18 -8.23
CA VAL A 260 15.89 31.07 -7.42
C VAL A 260 16.99 30.26 -6.75
N VAL A 261 18.04 30.94 -6.27
CA VAL A 261 19.08 30.30 -5.43
C VAL A 261 18.45 29.82 -4.12
N ASP A 262 18.87 28.64 -3.65
CA ASP A 262 18.41 27.98 -2.42
C ASP A 262 16.87 27.90 -2.25
N ALA A 263 16.16 27.77 -3.37
CA ALA A 263 14.71 27.73 -3.42
C ALA A 263 14.10 26.63 -2.52
N PRO A 264 13.09 26.95 -1.69
CA PRO A 264 12.39 25.96 -0.89
C PRO A 264 11.59 25.01 -1.80
N ARG A 265 11.64 23.70 -1.50
CA ARG A 265 11.05 22.64 -2.33
C ARG A 265 9.75 22.12 -1.71
N VAL A 266 8.72 21.91 -2.53
CA VAL A 266 7.52 21.13 -2.17
C VAL A 266 7.61 19.75 -2.82
N GLN A 267 7.24 18.72 -2.05
CA GLN A 267 7.15 17.34 -2.52
C GLN A 267 5.76 16.77 -2.24
N VAL A 268 5.17 16.08 -3.21
CA VAL A 268 3.88 15.37 -3.08
C VAL A 268 4.03 14.01 -3.73
N CYS A 269 3.52 12.94 -3.10
CA CYS A 269 3.76 11.55 -3.50
C CYS A 269 2.44 10.85 -3.88
N PRO A 270 2.03 10.86 -5.17
CA PRO A 270 0.71 10.39 -5.62
C PRO A 270 0.39 8.92 -5.32
N PHE A 271 1.41 8.09 -5.14
CA PHE A 271 1.29 6.64 -5.10
C PHE A 271 1.67 6.03 -3.76
N LYS A 272 1.85 6.84 -2.70
CA LYS A 272 2.39 6.45 -1.39
C LYS A 272 1.81 5.14 -0.85
N ASP A 273 0.52 4.91 -1.06
CA ASP A 273 -0.20 3.78 -0.48
C ASP A 273 -0.29 2.54 -1.42
N ARG A 274 0.29 2.60 -2.64
CA ARG A 274 0.37 1.49 -3.62
C ARG A 274 1.49 0.49 -3.32
N LEU A 275 1.48 -0.10 -2.14
CA LEU A 275 2.51 -1.07 -1.72
C LEU A 275 2.59 -2.31 -2.63
N GLU A 276 1.47 -2.70 -3.26
CA GLU A 276 1.35 -3.90 -4.12
C GLU A 276 2.31 -3.96 -5.33
N GLU A 277 2.78 -2.80 -5.79
CA GLU A 277 3.69 -2.62 -6.93
C GLU A 277 5.15 -3.01 -6.57
N LEU A 278 5.52 -2.87 -5.29
CA LEU A 278 6.88 -3.12 -4.77
C LEU A 278 7.27 -4.60 -4.82
N TRP A 279 6.30 -5.50 -4.72
CA TRP A 279 6.50 -6.94 -4.68
C TRP A 279 6.69 -7.56 -6.08
N SER A 280 7.07 -6.75 -7.06
CA SER A 280 7.45 -7.17 -8.41
C SER A 280 8.98 -7.34 -8.51
N GLY A 281 9.50 -7.75 -9.67
CA GLY A 281 10.95 -7.84 -9.92
C GLY A 281 11.67 -9.00 -9.23
N ILE A 282 10.94 -10.02 -8.74
CA ILE A 282 11.52 -11.27 -8.25
C ILE A 282 12.22 -11.99 -9.41
N THR A 283 13.46 -12.44 -9.20
CA THR A 283 14.28 -13.13 -10.20
C THR A 283 14.86 -14.42 -9.61
N PHE A 284 15.04 -15.44 -10.43
CA PHE A 284 15.71 -16.69 -10.05
C PHE A 284 17.02 -16.83 -10.82
N ASP A 285 18.11 -17.06 -10.09
CA ASP A 285 19.42 -17.40 -10.62
C ASP A 285 19.56 -18.94 -10.67
N PRO A 286 19.60 -19.56 -11.87
CA PRO A 286 19.68 -21.01 -12.00
C PRO A 286 21.09 -21.58 -11.76
N LEU A 287 22.13 -20.75 -11.70
CA LEU A 287 23.50 -21.18 -11.40
C LEU A 287 23.76 -21.22 -9.89
N GLU A 288 23.29 -20.17 -9.19
CA GLU A 288 23.34 -20.07 -7.72
C GLU A 288 22.19 -20.83 -7.02
N GLU A 289 21.21 -21.30 -7.81
CA GLU A 289 19.91 -21.82 -7.36
C GLU A 289 19.24 -20.89 -6.34
N ALA A 290 19.25 -19.59 -6.65
CA ALA A 290 18.93 -18.54 -5.69
C ALA A 290 17.78 -17.65 -6.15
N LEU A 291 16.85 -17.39 -5.24
CA LEU A 291 15.78 -16.41 -5.46
C LEU A 291 16.22 -15.04 -4.95
N LEU A 292 16.05 -14.02 -5.79
CA LEU A 292 16.57 -12.67 -5.62
C LEU A 292 15.45 -11.64 -5.76
N TRP A 293 15.37 -10.69 -4.83
CA TRP A 293 14.46 -9.54 -4.90
C TRP A 293 15.12 -8.30 -4.30
N GLU A 294 14.79 -7.13 -4.82
CA GLU A 294 15.37 -5.85 -4.37
C GLU A 294 14.29 -4.76 -4.34
N PRO A 295 14.09 -4.06 -3.22
CA PRO A 295 12.98 -3.12 -3.07
C PRO A 295 13.21 -1.83 -3.88
N ALA A 296 12.36 -1.58 -4.88
CA ALA A 296 12.40 -0.37 -5.71
C ALA A 296 12.11 0.95 -4.94
N CYS A 297 11.69 0.86 -3.68
CA CYS A 297 11.52 1.98 -2.74
C CYS A 297 11.90 1.54 -1.33
N PRO A 298 12.35 2.45 -0.45
CA PRO A 298 12.54 2.14 0.97
C PRO A 298 11.23 1.66 1.60
N VAL A 299 11.19 0.43 2.10
CA VAL A 299 10.01 -0.18 2.73
C VAL A 299 10.44 -1.16 3.81
N THR A 300 9.97 -0.98 5.04
CA THR A 300 10.16 -1.96 6.11
C THR A 300 9.13 -3.08 5.93
N ALA A 301 9.59 -4.26 5.52
CA ALA A 301 8.74 -5.41 5.27
C ALA A 301 9.40 -6.71 5.74
N GLU A 302 8.58 -7.65 6.18
CA GLU A 302 8.99 -9.04 6.41
C GLU A 302 8.76 -9.83 5.12
N ALA A 303 9.78 -10.55 4.64
CA ALA A 303 9.73 -11.32 3.42
C ALA A 303 10.13 -12.77 3.70
N GLY A 304 9.25 -13.71 3.37
CA GLY A 304 9.45 -15.15 3.57
C GLY A 304 9.11 -15.98 2.33
N LEU A 305 9.49 -17.25 2.36
CA LEU A 305 9.04 -18.24 1.36
C LEU A 305 7.80 -18.97 1.89
N CYS A 306 6.87 -19.27 1.01
CA CYS A 306 5.67 -20.04 1.33
C CYS A 306 5.31 -21.01 0.19
N GLU A 307 4.70 -22.14 0.53
CA GLU A 307 4.14 -23.09 -0.43
C GLU A 307 2.65 -22.79 -0.63
N LYS A 308 2.28 -22.48 -1.87
CA LYS A 308 0.90 -22.26 -2.29
C LYS A 308 0.15 -23.59 -2.39
N ARG A 309 -0.96 -23.68 -1.65
CA ARG A 309 -1.87 -24.82 -1.61
C ARG A 309 -2.97 -24.69 -2.67
N GLU A 310 -3.71 -25.78 -2.89
CA GLU A 310 -4.83 -25.85 -3.84
C GLU A 310 -6.00 -24.93 -3.45
N ASP A 311 -6.20 -24.68 -2.15
CA ASP A 311 -7.16 -23.70 -1.61
C ASP A 311 -6.74 -22.23 -1.84
N GLY A 312 -5.58 -22.00 -2.46
CA GLY A 312 -5.02 -20.68 -2.74
C GLY A 312 -4.29 -20.02 -1.56
N THR A 313 -4.31 -20.62 -0.37
CA THR A 313 -3.51 -20.16 0.76
C THR A 313 -2.02 -20.44 0.54
N CYS A 314 -1.14 -19.72 1.25
CA CYS A 314 0.30 -19.95 1.20
C CYS A 314 0.81 -20.26 2.61
N ALA A 315 1.34 -21.47 2.79
CA ALA A 315 1.85 -21.94 4.08
C ALA A 315 3.35 -21.63 4.18
N ASP A 316 3.78 -20.93 5.23
CA ASP A 316 5.16 -20.45 5.36
C ASP A 316 6.18 -21.59 5.53
N LEU A 317 7.30 -21.50 4.82
CA LEU A 317 8.44 -22.40 5.03
C LEU A 317 9.18 -21.98 6.30
N PRO A 318 9.52 -22.91 7.22
CA PRO A 318 10.24 -22.60 8.45
C PRO A 318 11.62 -22.01 8.13
N HIS A 319 12.07 -21.08 8.98
CA HIS A 319 13.36 -20.37 8.84
C HIS A 319 13.58 -19.66 7.48
N SER A 320 12.50 -19.32 6.77
CA SER A 320 12.54 -18.53 5.53
C SER A 320 12.23 -17.04 5.71
N SER A 321 11.76 -16.59 6.88
CA SER A 321 11.45 -15.17 7.08
C SER A 321 12.72 -14.33 7.28
N GLN A 322 12.80 -13.19 6.57
CA GLN A 322 13.84 -12.16 6.70
C GLN A 322 13.20 -10.78 6.71
N ILE A 323 13.66 -9.87 7.59
CA ILE A 323 13.22 -8.47 7.61
C ILE A 323 14.09 -7.65 6.64
N VAL A 324 13.43 -6.95 5.72
CA VAL A 324 14.07 -6.12 4.67
C VAL A 324 13.64 -4.67 4.83
N SER A 325 14.54 -3.75 4.46
CA SER A 325 14.31 -2.29 4.50
C SER A 325 14.81 -1.58 3.24
N ARG A 326 16.03 -1.92 2.81
CA ARG A 326 16.76 -1.33 1.66
C ARG A 326 17.64 -2.32 0.90
N GLY A 327 17.98 -3.45 1.51
CA GLY A 327 18.94 -4.41 0.96
C GLY A 327 18.31 -5.38 -0.05
N LYS A 328 19.14 -5.89 -0.95
CA LYS A 328 18.79 -7.03 -1.81
C LYS A 328 18.62 -8.30 -0.97
N LEU A 329 17.46 -8.93 -1.09
CA LEU A 329 17.13 -10.20 -0.47
C LEU A 329 17.64 -11.35 -1.35
N LYS A 330 18.32 -12.33 -0.73
CA LYS A 330 18.72 -13.59 -1.38
C LYS A 330 18.26 -14.78 -0.55
N PHE A 331 17.48 -15.66 -1.16
CA PHE A 331 17.28 -17.03 -0.70
C PHE A 331 18.17 -17.94 -1.53
N ALA A 332 19.32 -18.35 -0.98
CA ALA A 332 20.23 -19.27 -1.65
C ALA A 332 19.74 -20.71 -1.50
N LYS A 333 19.91 -21.52 -2.57
CA LYS A 333 19.51 -22.93 -2.63
C LYS A 333 18.01 -23.11 -2.33
N VAL A 334 17.17 -22.67 -3.25
CA VAL A 334 15.71 -22.92 -3.28
C VAL A 334 15.36 -24.05 -4.25
N ASP A 335 14.25 -24.74 -4.03
CA ASP A 335 13.68 -25.70 -4.99
C ASP A 335 12.69 -25.01 -5.94
N PRO A 336 13.03 -24.75 -7.22
CA PRO A 336 12.21 -23.92 -8.10
C PRO A 336 11.03 -24.71 -8.67
N ARG A 337 9.85 -24.56 -8.04
CA ARG A 337 8.58 -25.18 -8.45
C ARG A 337 7.41 -24.18 -8.49
N PRO A 338 6.34 -24.41 -9.27
CA PRO A 338 5.18 -23.51 -9.37
C PRO A 338 4.45 -23.20 -8.05
N GLN A 339 4.55 -24.05 -7.03
CA GLN A 339 3.97 -23.79 -5.71
C GLN A 339 4.86 -22.92 -4.80
N LEU A 340 6.15 -22.76 -5.11
CA LEU A 340 7.04 -21.93 -4.28
C LEU A 340 6.80 -20.46 -4.60
N CYS A 341 6.38 -19.71 -3.58
CA CYS A 341 6.08 -18.29 -3.67
C CYS A 341 6.83 -17.50 -2.58
N MET A 342 6.99 -16.20 -2.82
CA MET A 342 7.39 -15.25 -1.78
C MET A 342 6.14 -14.63 -1.16
N LYS A 343 6.10 -14.54 0.17
CA LYS A 343 5.13 -13.74 0.92
C LYS A 343 5.83 -12.51 1.47
N PHE A 344 5.25 -11.34 1.24
CA PHE A 344 5.70 -10.05 1.77
C PHE A 344 4.63 -9.54 2.73
N THR A 345 5.03 -9.09 3.92
CA THR A 345 4.16 -8.49 4.94
C THR A 345 4.68 -7.10 5.29
N ALA A 346 3.83 -6.08 5.18
CA ALA A 346 4.15 -4.70 5.56
C ALA A 346 3.02 -4.13 6.40
N GLY A 347 3.31 -3.84 7.68
CA GLY A 347 2.29 -3.49 8.66
C GLY A 347 1.27 -4.62 8.85
N SER A 348 -0.01 -4.33 8.62
CA SER A 348 -1.11 -5.31 8.71
C SER A 348 -1.47 -5.97 7.37
N GLN A 349 -0.80 -5.62 6.27
CA GLN A 349 -1.09 -6.13 4.93
C GLN A 349 -0.05 -7.16 4.49
N SER A 350 -0.47 -8.15 3.71
CA SER A 350 0.44 -9.13 3.09
C SER A 350 0.06 -9.45 1.65
N TRP A 351 1.06 -9.83 0.86
CA TRP A 351 0.95 -10.14 -0.57
C TRP A 351 1.77 -11.39 -0.89
N VAL A 352 1.25 -12.23 -1.78
CA VAL A 352 1.94 -13.43 -2.28
C VAL A 352 2.26 -13.27 -3.76
N ARG A 353 3.45 -13.71 -4.16
CA ARG A 353 3.99 -13.63 -5.53
C ARG A 353 4.75 -14.91 -5.86
N CYS A 354 4.36 -15.60 -6.92
CA CYS A 354 4.84 -16.94 -7.25
C CYS A 354 5.69 -16.91 -8.53
N PRO A 355 7.04 -16.79 -8.44
CA PRO A 355 7.91 -16.52 -9.60
C PRO A 355 8.00 -17.68 -10.61
N PHE A 356 7.55 -18.89 -10.24
CA PHE A 356 7.58 -20.09 -11.08
C PHE A 356 6.20 -20.50 -11.61
N GLY A 357 5.15 -19.69 -11.38
CA GLY A 357 3.76 -20.04 -11.70
C GLY A 357 3.52 -20.39 -13.16
N ASP A 358 4.22 -19.72 -14.08
CA ASP A 358 4.04 -19.85 -15.53
C ASP A 358 4.83 -21.02 -16.16
N GLY A 359 5.21 -22.03 -15.36
CA GLY A 359 5.56 -23.36 -15.88
C GLY A 359 7.01 -23.81 -15.72
N PHE A 360 7.89 -23.06 -15.03
CA PHE A 360 9.24 -23.56 -14.75
C PHE A 360 9.19 -24.68 -13.68
N LYS A 361 9.61 -25.88 -14.07
CA LYS A 361 9.81 -27.05 -13.19
C LYS A 361 11.22 -27.58 -13.38
N ALA A 362 12.10 -27.46 -12.38
CA ALA A 362 13.43 -28.10 -12.45
C ALA A 362 13.36 -29.64 -12.33
N TRP A 363 12.25 -30.18 -11.80
CA TRP A 363 11.99 -31.62 -11.72
C TRP A 363 10.49 -31.93 -11.71
N ASP A 364 10.13 -33.16 -12.02
CA ASP A 364 8.75 -33.66 -11.99
C ASP A 364 8.70 -35.17 -11.72
N VAL A 365 7.53 -35.65 -11.25
CA VAL A 365 7.27 -37.08 -11.00
C VAL A 365 6.35 -37.60 -12.11
N VAL A 366 6.92 -38.34 -13.05
CA VAL A 366 6.18 -38.90 -14.19
C VAL A 366 5.72 -40.32 -13.83
N VAL A 367 4.41 -40.54 -13.82
CA VAL A 367 3.81 -41.86 -13.58
C VAL A 367 3.28 -42.42 -14.89
N THR A 368 3.71 -43.62 -15.29
CA THR A 368 3.22 -44.30 -16.49
C THR A 368 2.59 -45.64 -16.13
N SER A 369 1.31 -45.81 -16.48
CA SER A 369 0.61 -47.08 -16.32
C SER A 369 0.88 -48.03 -17.50
N ARG A 370 1.30 -49.26 -17.21
CA ARG A 370 1.54 -50.34 -18.18
C ARG A 370 1.06 -51.66 -17.58
N GLN A 371 0.10 -52.33 -18.22
CA GLN A 371 -0.35 -53.69 -17.87
C GLN A 371 -0.61 -53.88 -16.36
N GLY A 372 -1.43 -52.99 -15.77
CA GLY A 372 -1.80 -53.02 -14.35
C GLY A 372 -0.72 -52.53 -13.37
N HIS A 373 0.51 -52.30 -13.84
CA HIS A 373 1.62 -51.77 -13.05
C HIS A 373 1.79 -50.27 -13.30
N GLN A 374 2.15 -49.52 -12.26
CA GLN A 374 2.46 -48.10 -12.34
C GLN A 374 3.97 -47.90 -12.16
N ASP A 375 4.66 -47.67 -13.27
CA ASP A 375 6.07 -47.27 -13.26
C ASP A 375 6.15 -45.78 -12.88
N VAL A 376 7.06 -45.44 -11.96
CA VAL A 376 7.32 -44.05 -11.56
C VAL A 376 8.74 -43.66 -11.93
N GLN A 377 8.86 -42.55 -12.65
CA GLN A 377 10.13 -41.97 -13.06
C GLN A 377 10.27 -40.56 -12.48
N LEU A 378 11.39 -40.33 -11.80
CA LEU A 378 11.79 -39.01 -11.34
C LEU A 378 12.64 -38.35 -12.44
N VAL A 379 12.15 -37.25 -12.99
CA VAL A 379 12.81 -36.51 -14.08
C VAL A 379 13.31 -35.19 -13.52
N SER A 380 14.55 -34.81 -13.80
CA SER A 380 15.13 -33.53 -13.37
C SER A 380 16.04 -32.94 -14.44
N GLN A 381 15.86 -31.65 -14.69
CA GLN A 381 16.64 -30.85 -15.65
C GLN A 381 17.96 -30.36 -15.06
N VAL A 382 18.20 -30.58 -13.76
CA VAL A 382 19.39 -30.18 -13.01
C VAL A 382 19.92 -31.38 -12.20
N PRO A 383 21.23 -31.45 -11.90
CA PRO A 383 21.77 -32.40 -10.94
C PRO A 383 21.13 -32.17 -9.56
N ALA A 384 20.35 -33.14 -9.07
CA ALA A 384 19.61 -33.00 -7.82
C ALA A 384 19.59 -34.29 -7.00
N THR A 385 19.42 -34.15 -5.68
CA THR A 385 19.40 -35.26 -4.70
C THR A 385 18.06 -35.25 -3.97
N PHE A 386 17.33 -36.37 -4.01
CA PHE A 386 15.97 -36.48 -3.48
C PHE A 386 15.87 -37.59 -2.44
N SER A 387 15.11 -37.36 -1.37
CA SER A 387 14.61 -38.42 -0.51
C SER A 387 13.22 -38.87 -0.97
N VAL A 388 13.03 -40.19 -1.05
CA VAL A 388 11.80 -40.82 -1.54
C VAL A 388 11.22 -41.77 -0.47
N GLY A 389 9.98 -41.53 -0.04
CA GLY A 389 9.26 -42.36 0.93
C GLY A 389 7.94 -42.89 0.39
N LEU A 390 7.48 -44.03 0.93
CA LEU A 390 6.14 -44.58 0.67
C LEU A 390 5.34 -44.59 1.98
N CYS A 391 4.07 -44.21 1.92
CA CYS A 391 3.17 -44.21 3.08
C CYS A 391 1.75 -44.68 2.71
N GLY A 392 1.04 -45.25 3.68
CA GLY A 392 -0.33 -45.73 3.50
C GLY A 392 -1.36 -44.60 3.52
N ARG A 393 -2.43 -44.74 2.73
CA ARG A 393 -3.52 -43.75 2.59
C ARG A 393 -4.38 -43.64 3.86
N SER A 394 -3.91 -42.89 4.84
CA SER A 394 -4.59 -42.56 6.11
C SER A 394 -4.47 -41.07 6.43
N ALA A 395 -5.56 -40.46 6.89
CA ALA A 395 -5.68 -39.00 7.06
C ALA A 395 -4.72 -38.39 8.10
N ASN A 396 -4.14 -39.21 8.99
CA ASN A 396 -3.17 -38.80 10.01
C ASN A 396 -1.84 -39.57 9.91
N ALA A 397 -1.55 -40.27 8.80
CA ALA A 397 -0.29 -40.98 8.64
C ALA A 397 0.85 -40.00 8.29
N THR A 398 1.66 -39.63 9.29
CA THR A 398 2.97 -39.02 9.04
C THR A 398 3.86 -40.02 8.31
N CYS A 399 4.08 -39.77 7.01
CA CYS A 399 5.03 -40.51 6.19
C CYS A 399 6.43 -40.38 6.82
N GLN A 400 6.95 -41.48 7.36
CA GLN A 400 8.22 -41.47 8.08
C GLN A 400 9.37 -41.32 7.09
N GLU A 401 10.23 -40.31 7.27
CA GLU A 401 11.40 -40.08 6.41
C GLU A 401 12.47 -41.18 6.65
N ASP A 402 12.29 -42.36 6.04
CA ASP A 402 13.28 -43.43 6.07
C ASP A 402 14.50 -43.05 5.23
N ALA A 403 15.53 -42.53 5.90
CA ALA A 403 16.71 -41.89 5.32
C ALA A 403 17.60 -42.79 4.44
N ARG A 404 17.18 -44.04 4.17
CA ARG A 404 17.87 -44.99 3.28
C ARG A 404 17.64 -44.73 1.79
N ASN A 405 16.52 -44.11 1.42
CA ASN A 405 16.10 -43.96 0.02
C ASN A 405 16.47 -42.58 -0.56
N VAL A 406 17.78 -42.30 -0.63
CA VAL A 406 18.31 -41.08 -1.25
C VAL A 406 18.73 -41.36 -2.69
N VAL A 407 18.06 -40.70 -3.65
CA VAL A 407 18.25 -40.88 -5.10
C VAL A 407 18.89 -39.64 -5.69
N ARG A 408 19.99 -39.80 -6.43
CA ARG A 408 20.61 -38.73 -7.23
C ARG A 408 20.13 -38.84 -8.67
N VAL A 409 19.61 -37.75 -9.22
CA VAL A 409 19.10 -37.69 -10.60
C VAL A 409 19.88 -36.63 -11.38
N LEU A 410 20.26 -36.97 -12.62
CA LEU A 410 20.99 -36.10 -13.55
C LEU A 410 20.20 -35.77 -14.82
N ASN A 411 19.15 -36.54 -15.14
CA ASN A 411 18.23 -36.33 -16.26
C ASN A 411 16.90 -37.03 -15.97
N ALA A 412 16.92 -38.36 -15.84
CA ALA A 412 15.78 -39.18 -15.44
C ALA A 412 16.26 -40.43 -14.70
N THR A 413 15.45 -40.94 -13.76
CA THR A 413 15.75 -42.16 -13.00
C THR A 413 14.44 -42.85 -12.59
N ASN A 414 14.33 -44.15 -12.86
CA ASN A 414 13.15 -44.94 -12.49
C ASN A 414 13.23 -45.30 -11.00
N LEU A 415 12.11 -45.19 -10.28
CA LEU A 415 12.01 -45.50 -8.87
C LEU A 415 11.47 -46.93 -8.67
N THR A 416 12.33 -47.84 -8.21
CA THR A 416 11.92 -49.21 -7.85
C THR A 416 11.16 -49.20 -6.52
N LEU A 417 9.83 -49.06 -6.58
CA LEU A 417 8.96 -49.02 -5.40
C LEU A 417 8.81 -50.42 -4.79
N THR A 418 9.59 -50.73 -3.75
CA THR A 418 9.51 -52.01 -3.02
C THR A 418 8.33 -52.02 -2.03
N GLY A 419 7.12 -52.17 -2.57
CA GLY A 419 5.87 -52.28 -1.82
C GLY A 419 4.68 -52.33 -2.78
N SER A 420 3.49 -52.70 -2.29
CA SER A 420 2.27 -52.62 -3.11
C SER A 420 1.93 -51.16 -3.39
N ALA A 421 2.25 -50.67 -4.60
CA ALA A 421 2.03 -49.26 -4.97
C ALA A 421 0.55 -48.85 -4.86
N CYS A 422 -0.36 -49.79 -5.17
CA CYS A 422 -1.80 -49.67 -4.99
C CYS A 422 -2.17 -49.16 -3.58
N SER A 423 -3.02 -48.13 -3.51
CA SER A 423 -3.47 -47.44 -2.28
C SER A 423 -2.37 -46.86 -1.36
N SER A 424 -1.14 -46.72 -1.87
CA SER A 424 -0.06 -45.97 -1.22
C SER A 424 0.07 -44.53 -1.76
N CYS A 425 0.82 -43.70 -1.05
CA CYS A 425 1.27 -42.38 -1.50
C CYS A 425 2.80 -42.33 -1.51
N LEU A 426 3.35 -41.77 -2.59
CA LEU A 426 4.76 -41.50 -2.77
C LEU A 426 5.09 -40.08 -2.30
N GLN A 427 5.99 -39.95 -1.34
CA GLN A 427 6.54 -38.67 -0.90
C GLN A 427 7.91 -38.45 -1.56
N VAL A 428 8.11 -37.30 -2.20
CA VAL A 428 9.38 -36.88 -2.80
C VAL A 428 9.74 -35.47 -2.34
N LYS A 429 10.99 -35.30 -1.88
CA LYS A 429 11.52 -34.04 -1.35
C LYS A 429 12.98 -33.89 -1.76
N ARG A 430 13.35 -32.73 -2.32
CA ARG A 430 14.74 -32.40 -2.66
C ARG A 430 15.54 -32.13 -1.37
N GLN A 431 16.79 -32.58 -1.30
CA GLN A 431 17.65 -32.49 -0.11
C GLN A 431 18.93 -31.68 -0.32
N ASP A 432 19.38 -31.47 -1.56
CA ASP A 432 20.58 -30.67 -1.87
C ASP A 432 20.31 -29.15 -1.88
N VAL A 433 19.18 -28.72 -1.30
CA VAL A 433 18.74 -27.32 -1.21
C VAL A 433 18.17 -26.99 0.18
N ASN A 434 18.29 -25.72 0.58
CA ASN A 434 17.83 -25.24 1.89
C ASN A 434 16.30 -25.17 2.00
N TYR A 435 15.64 -24.79 0.89
CA TYR A 435 14.21 -24.52 0.84
C TYR A 435 13.52 -25.42 -0.18
N ALA A 436 13.33 -26.69 0.20
CA ALA A 436 12.53 -27.66 -0.54
C ALA A 436 11.14 -27.83 0.06
N ALA A 437 10.14 -27.91 -0.82
CA ALA A 437 8.79 -28.32 -0.46
C ALA A 437 8.59 -29.83 -0.74
N THR A 438 7.60 -30.43 -0.09
CA THR A 438 7.35 -31.88 -0.17
C THR A 438 6.26 -32.17 -1.21
N VAL A 439 6.59 -32.90 -2.27
CA VAL A 439 5.58 -33.45 -3.20
C VAL A 439 5.04 -34.74 -2.62
N VAL A 440 3.71 -34.90 -2.62
CA VAL A 440 3.04 -36.18 -2.34
C VAL A 440 2.18 -36.55 -3.53
N HIS A 441 2.37 -37.75 -4.08
CA HIS A 441 1.57 -38.30 -5.17
C HIS A 441 0.90 -39.59 -4.68
N CYS A 442 -0.43 -39.57 -4.54
CA CYS A 442 -1.20 -40.72 -4.07
C CYS A 442 -1.73 -41.54 -5.24
N PHE A 443 -1.43 -42.84 -5.26
CA PHE A 443 -1.94 -43.75 -6.28
C PHE A 443 -3.40 -44.10 -6.00
N GLU A 444 -4.20 -44.17 -7.06
CA GLU A 444 -5.58 -44.62 -6.95
C GLU A 444 -5.68 -46.12 -6.65
N GLN A 445 -6.91 -46.58 -6.43
CA GLN A 445 -7.19 -47.99 -6.24
C GLN A 445 -6.82 -48.73 -7.55
N CYS A 446 -5.77 -49.54 -7.55
CA CYS A 446 -5.52 -50.45 -8.67
C CYS A 446 -6.77 -51.27 -8.91
N SER A 447 -7.31 -51.23 -10.12
CA SER A 447 -8.37 -52.13 -10.54
C SER A 447 -7.82 -53.56 -10.45
N GLN A 448 -8.26 -54.32 -9.45
CA GLN A 448 -8.32 -55.77 -9.60
C GLN A 448 -9.09 -56.04 -10.89
N GLU A 449 -8.61 -56.96 -11.72
CA GLU A 449 -9.37 -57.39 -12.89
C GLU A 449 -10.75 -57.83 -12.41
N SER A 450 -11.80 -57.11 -12.85
CA SER A 450 -13.17 -57.46 -12.54
C SER A 450 -13.49 -58.74 -13.28
N GLN A 451 -13.21 -59.89 -12.64
CA GLN A 451 -13.23 -61.22 -13.23
C GLN A 451 -14.52 -61.39 -14.04
N ASP A 452 -14.37 -61.50 -15.37
CA ASP A 452 -15.46 -61.14 -16.27
C ASP A 452 -16.52 -62.25 -16.36
N TRP A 453 -17.51 -62.18 -15.49
CA TRP A 453 -18.66 -63.10 -15.43
C TRP A 453 -19.52 -63.07 -16.71
N THR A 454 -19.26 -62.17 -17.66
CA THR A 454 -19.91 -62.14 -18.99
C THR A 454 -19.84 -63.51 -19.69
N TRP A 455 -18.75 -64.26 -19.54
CA TRP A 455 -18.61 -65.62 -20.10
C TRP A 455 -19.52 -66.69 -19.45
N ILE A 456 -20.09 -66.42 -18.27
CA ILE A 456 -21.03 -67.31 -17.57
C ILE A 456 -22.47 -66.83 -17.77
N VAL A 457 -22.71 -65.52 -17.71
CA VAL A 457 -24.04 -64.91 -17.86
C VAL A 457 -24.61 -65.11 -19.27
N LEU A 458 -23.79 -64.94 -20.33
CA LEU A 458 -24.24 -65.12 -21.72
C LEU A 458 -24.75 -66.55 -22.02
N PRO A 459 -23.98 -67.63 -21.81
CA PRO A 459 -24.49 -68.99 -22.08
C PRO A 459 -25.67 -69.36 -21.17
N ALA A 460 -25.69 -68.92 -19.91
CA ALA A 460 -26.84 -69.15 -19.03
C ALA A 460 -28.13 -68.50 -19.56
N ALA A 461 -28.06 -67.25 -20.03
CA ALA A 461 -29.19 -66.55 -20.63
C ALA A 461 -29.65 -67.19 -21.95
N VAL A 462 -28.71 -67.65 -22.79
CA VAL A 462 -29.03 -68.39 -24.03
C VAL A 462 -29.73 -69.72 -23.71
N CYS A 463 -29.22 -70.50 -22.76
CA CYS A 463 -29.86 -71.75 -22.34
C CYS A 463 -31.28 -71.53 -21.77
N LEU A 464 -31.48 -70.51 -20.92
CA LEU A 464 -32.80 -70.18 -20.39
C LEU A 464 -33.78 -69.74 -21.48
N SER A 465 -33.35 -68.91 -22.45
CA SER A 465 -34.22 -68.52 -23.57
C SER A 465 -34.59 -69.71 -24.46
N GLY A 466 -33.66 -70.63 -24.71
CA GLY A 466 -33.94 -71.90 -25.40
C GLY A 466 -34.97 -72.77 -24.69
N ILE A 467 -34.86 -72.93 -23.37
CA ILE A 467 -35.83 -73.68 -22.55
C ILE A 467 -37.23 -73.03 -22.60
N ILE A 468 -37.31 -71.69 -22.54
CA ILE A 468 -38.59 -70.96 -22.65
C ILE A 468 -39.22 -71.16 -24.04
N ILE A 469 -38.43 -71.07 -25.12
CA ILE A 469 -38.90 -71.29 -26.50
C ILE A 469 -39.40 -72.72 -26.68
N VAL A 470 -38.67 -73.74 -26.20
CA VAL A 470 -39.10 -75.15 -26.29
C VAL A 470 -40.41 -75.38 -25.53
N ASN A 471 -40.57 -74.79 -24.34
CA ASN A 471 -41.83 -74.89 -23.60
C ASN A 471 -43.00 -74.19 -24.32
N LEU A 472 -42.78 -73.01 -24.92
CA LEU A 472 -43.78 -72.31 -25.72
C LEU A 472 -44.19 -73.10 -26.97
N VAL A 473 -43.23 -73.70 -27.68
CA VAL A 473 -43.48 -74.57 -28.84
C VAL A 473 -44.24 -75.83 -28.42
N LEU A 474 -43.87 -76.46 -27.30
CA LEU A 474 -44.59 -77.62 -26.76
C LEU A 474 -46.02 -77.26 -26.35
N HIS A 475 -46.24 -76.09 -25.75
CA HIS A 475 -47.57 -75.59 -25.39
C HIS A 475 -48.42 -75.22 -26.63
N LEU A 476 -47.81 -74.70 -27.69
CA LEU A 476 -48.46 -74.49 -28.99
C LEU A 476 -48.84 -75.83 -29.64
N LEU A 477 -47.96 -76.83 -29.62
CA LEU A 477 -48.26 -78.17 -30.13
C LEU A 477 -49.37 -78.86 -29.31
N LEU A 478 -49.36 -78.72 -27.98
CA LEU A 478 -50.42 -79.23 -27.10
C LEU A 478 -51.77 -78.55 -27.36
N THR A 479 -51.80 -77.23 -27.52
CA THR A 479 -53.05 -76.49 -27.81
C THR A 479 -53.58 -76.76 -29.22
N VAL A 480 -52.71 -76.91 -30.23
CA VAL A 480 -53.09 -77.37 -31.58
C VAL A 480 -53.59 -78.82 -31.56
N TYR A 481 -52.97 -79.71 -30.79
CA TYR A 481 -53.44 -81.08 -30.61
C TYR A 481 -54.81 -81.13 -29.90
N GLN A 482 -55.02 -80.31 -28.87
CA GLN A 482 -56.31 -80.16 -28.21
C GLN A 482 -57.39 -79.57 -29.14
N ARG A 483 -57.08 -78.57 -29.98
CA ARG A 483 -58.00 -78.07 -31.02
C ARG A 483 -58.39 -79.17 -32.00
N ARG A 484 -57.41 -79.88 -32.58
CA ARG A 484 -57.66 -81.01 -33.50
C ARG A 484 -58.43 -82.17 -32.83
N LYS A 485 -58.27 -82.37 -31.51
CA LYS A 485 -59.04 -83.36 -30.73
C LYS A 485 -60.48 -82.89 -30.44
N ARG A 486 -60.72 -81.57 -30.36
CA ARG A 486 -62.07 -80.97 -30.20
C ARG A 486 -62.84 -80.98 -31.52
N GLU A 487 -62.19 -80.65 -32.64
CA GLU A 487 -62.76 -80.70 -34.00
C GLU A 487 -63.15 -82.14 -34.43
N ARG A 488 -62.47 -83.17 -33.93
CA ARG A 488 -62.86 -84.58 -34.11
C ARG A 488 -64.04 -85.05 -33.26
N LYS A 489 -64.59 -84.20 -32.37
CA LYS A 489 -65.77 -84.49 -31.55
C LYS A 489 -67.00 -83.63 -31.89
N LEU A 490 -66.92 -82.77 -32.90
CA LEU A 490 -68.02 -81.90 -33.34
C LEU A 490 -68.29 -82.09 -34.83
N LYS A 491 -68.58 -83.34 -35.23
CA LYS A 491 -68.87 -83.72 -36.62
C LYS A 491 -69.79 -84.94 -36.77
N GLN A 492 -70.70 -85.16 -35.79
CA GLN A 492 -71.65 -86.29 -35.81
C GLN A 492 -72.99 -85.99 -35.09
N THR A 493 -73.51 -84.78 -35.23
CA THR A 493 -74.97 -84.50 -35.22
C THR A 493 -75.17 -83.31 -36.15
N ASP A 494 -76.09 -83.40 -37.11
CA ASP A 494 -76.19 -82.44 -38.22
C ASP A 494 -77.65 -82.20 -38.65
N SER A 495 -77.91 -81.03 -39.24
CA SER A 495 -79.16 -80.54 -39.85
C SER A 495 -80.40 -80.29 -38.95
N THR A 496 -81.25 -79.33 -39.40
CA THR A 496 -82.54 -78.78 -38.88
C THR A 496 -82.45 -77.51 -38.00
N LEU A 497 -83.27 -76.46 -38.18
CA LEU A 497 -84.09 -76.04 -39.35
C LEU A 497 -84.43 -74.51 -39.28
N ASP A 498 -84.43 -73.83 -40.43
CA ASP A 498 -85.13 -72.60 -40.87
C ASP A 498 -85.61 -71.47 -39.91
N SER A 499 -84.90 -70.33 -40.00
CA SER A 499 -85.42 -69.05 -40.60
C SER A 499 -86.20 -67.97 -39.80
N VAL A 500 -86.15 -66.74 -40.38
CA VAL A 500 -87.11 -65.59 -40.33
C VAL A 500 -87.05 -64.55 -39.17
N ALA A 501 -87.30 -63.30 -39.57
CA ALA A 501 -87.70 -62.08 -38.82
C ALA A 501 -86.64 -61.14 -38.19
N SER A 502 -87.01 -59.85 -38.12
CA SER A 502 -86.16 -58.69 -37.86
C SER A 502 -86.95 -57.48 -37.35
N THR A 503 -86.44 -56.71 -36.37
CA THR A 503 -86.82 -55.29 -36.14
C THR A 503 -85.87 -54.52 -35.19
N THR A 504 -85.55 -53.27 -35.55
CA THR A 504 -85.40 -51.99 -34.77
C THR A 504 -85.03 -51.97 -33.25
N GLN A 505 -84.40 -50.94 -32.65
CA GLN A 505 -84.29 -49.50 -32.99
C GLN A 505 -83.16 -48.72 -32.22
N THR A 506 -82.86 -47.47 -32.64
CA THR A 506 -82.23 -46.31 -31.90
C THR A 506 -80.78 -46.46 -31.32
N GLN A 507 -79.79 -45.59 -31.62
CA GLN A 507 -79.53 -44.17 -31.20
C GLN A 507 -79.18 -44.01 -29.69
N HIS A 508 -78.28 -43.14 -29.20
CA HIS A 508 -77.35 -42.10 -29.73
C HIS A 508 -76.25 -41.78 -28.63
N VAL A 509 -75.39 -40.74 -28.54
CA VAL A 509 -75.15 -39.42 -29.19
C VAL A 509 -73.69 -38.90 -28.96
N LEU A 510 -73.02 -38.27 -29.96
CA LEU A 510 -71.91 -37.23 -29.91
C LEU A 510 -70.69 -37.36 -28.91
N ARG A 511 -69.66 -36.48 -28.79
CA ARG A 511 -68.76 -35.69 -29.71
C ARG A 511 -67.83 -34.77 -28.87
N GLY A 512 -66.57 -34.52 -29.26
CA GLY A 512 -65.72 -33.45 -28.68
C GLY A 512 -64.26 -33.47 -29.15
N SER A 513 -63.67 -32.31 -29.46
CA SER A 513 -62.31 -32.16 -30.02
C SER A 513 -61.71 -30.74 -29.73
N LEU A 514 -60.61 -30.38 -30.42
CA LEU A 514 -59.88 -29.07 -30.42
C LEU A 514 -58.90 -28.81 -29.23
N PHE A 515 -57.78 -28.05 -29.36
CA PHE A 515 -56.76 -27.85 -30.43
C PHE A 515 -55.64 -26.88 -29.91
N LEU A 516 -54.46 -26.85 -30.57
CA LEU A 516 -53.50 -25.70 -30.75
C LEU A 516 -52.83 -25.04 -29.48
N THR A 517 -51.49 -25.10 -29.31
CA THR A 517 -50.41 -24.09 -29.67
C THR A 517 -50.51 -22.74 -28.91
N ASP A 518 -49.43 -22.08 -28.47
CA ASP A 518 -48.26 -21.61 -29.25
C ASP A 518 -47.00 -21.22 -28.40
N SER A 519 -45.99 -20.58 -29.01
CA SER A 519 -44.78 -19.94 -28.40
C SER A 519 -44.79 -18.41 -28.66
N PRO A 520 -43.73 -17.57 -28.54
CA PRO A 520 -42.43 -17.61 -27.82
C PRO A 520 -42.11 -16.27 -27.04
N GLN A 521 -40.82 -15.98 -26.75
CA GLN A 521 -40.12 -14.65 -26.67
C GLN A 521 -39.29 -14.32 -25.40
N CYS A 522 -38.39 -13.33 -25.55
CA CYS A 522 -37.33 -12.92 -24.62
C CYS A 522 -37.51 -11.48 -24.08
N ARG A 523 -36.91 -11.15 -22.91
CA ARG A 523 -36.39 -9.79 -22.62
C ARG A 523 -35.33 -9.76 -21.50
N SER A 524 -34.77 -8.58 -21.23
CA SER A 524 -33.56 -8.36 -20.41
C SER A 524 -33.71 -7.25 -19.35
N ASN A 525 -32.72 -7.15 -18.45
CA ASN A 525 -32.49 -6.09 -17.43
C ASN A 525 -33.49 -6.14 -16.24
N GLU A 526 -33.23 -5.66 -15.01
CA GLU A 526 -32.23 -4.71 -14.48
C GLU A 526 -31.77 -5.06 -13.02
N LYS A 527 -30.99 -4.18 -12.36
CA LYS A 527 -30.35 -4.22 -11.03
C LYS A 527 -31.33 -4.31 -9.84
N VAL A 528 -30.79 -4.65 -8.65
CA VAL A 528 -30.81 -3.80 -7.41
C VAL A 528 -29.83 -4.35 -6.34
N ASN A 529 -29.35 -3.50 -5.42
CA ASN A 529 -28.44 -3.86 -4.30
C ASN A 529 -29.18 -4.50 -3.11
N LEU A 530 -28.46 -5.10 -2.14
CA LEU A 530 -28.51 -4.76 -0.68
C LEU A 530 -27.69 -5.71 0.25
N ILE A 531 -26.63 -5.16 0.86
CA ILE A 531 -26.29 -5.15 2.32
C ILE A 531 -26.16 -6.44 3.18
N SER A 532 -25.13 -6.43 4.06
CA SER A 532 -24.93 -7.20 5.33
C SER A 532 -24.48 -8.67 5.20
N LYS A 533 -23.31 -9.05 5.72
CA LYS A 533 -22.89 -8.90 7.13
C LYS A 533 -21.48 -8.37 7.35
#